data_AF-A0A7J3P6A3-F1
#
_entry.id   AF-A0A7J3P6A3-F1
#
_cell.length_a   1.000
_cell.length_b   1.000
_cell.length_c   1.000
_cell.angle_alpha   90.00
_cell.angle_beta   90.00
_cell.angle_gamma   90.00
#
_symmetry.space_group_name_H-M   'P 1'
#
loop_
_entity.id
_entity.type
_entity.pdbx_description
1 polymer ?
#
loop_
_entity_poly.entity_id
_entity_poly.type
_entity_poly.pdbx_seq_one_letter_code
_entity_poly.pdbx_strand_id
1 'polypeptide(L)'
;LYPHSTRDSKGRMRVAAAIGVKPDYLERAKALLEAEVDALVIDVAHGHMEMVLSALKRLRREFGDDVQLVAGNVATPEGFEDLAAYADAVKVGIGPGAVCTTRVVAGVGVPQLTAIMNCAEVSERTGVPMIADGGIRSSADLVKALAAGASTVMIGMLLAGTDESPGAVVVRNGKKSKVYRGMASFYAMLGREAREKGDLDLDEVADYSFMAEGIEAYVDYRGSVAEVLAQLVAGLRSGMSYLGARTIRELRERAVFVRITEAGYREGLPHDVERVT
;
A
#
# COMPACT_ATOMS: atom_id res chain seq x y z
N LEU A 1 4.85 -27.20 -8.08
CA LEU A 1 4.82 -26.28 -9.25
C LEU A 1 3.95 -25.08 -8.88
N TYR A 2 4.38 -23.85 -9.19
CA TYR A 2 3.65 -22.61 -8.88
C TYR A 2 3.05 -22.01 -10.17
N PRO A 3 1.86 -22.46 -10.62
CA PRO A 3 1.31 -22.08 -11.93
C PRO A 3 0.85 -20.62 -12.00
N HIS A 4 0.58 -19.99 -10.85
CA HIS A 4 0.15 -18.61 -10.75
C HIS A 4 1.29 -17.66 -10.34
N SER A 5 2.56 -18.08 -10.47
CA SER A 5 3.70 -17.22 -10.16
C SER A 5 3.78 -16.03 -11.12
N THR A 6 3.91 -14.82 -10.59
CA THR A 6 4.14 -13.60 -11.39
C THR A 6 5.57 -13.57 -11.89
N ARG A 7 5.75 -13.72 -13.21
CA ARG A 7 7.07 -13.76 -13.87
C ARG A 7 7.25 -12.67 -14.92
N ASP A 8 8.50 -12.29 -15.15
CA ASP A 8 8.90 -11.44 -16.27
C ASP A 8 8.94 -12.26 -17.58
N SER A 9 9.25 -11.58 -18.70
CA SER A 9 9.36 -12.21 -20.02
C SER A 9 10.49 -13.24 -20.14
N LYS A 10 11.46 -13.23 -19.21
CA LYS A 10 12.57 -14.19 -19.12
C LYS A 10 12.23 -15.38 -18.19
N GLY A 11 11.04 -15.40 -17.60
CA GLY A 11 10.58 -16.45 -16.69
C GLY A 11 11.09 -16.32 -15.25
N ARG A 12 11.65 -15.17 -14.87
CA ARG A 12 12.13 -14.83 -13.52
C ARG A 12 11.00 -14.23 -12.70
N MET A 13 11.08 -14.31 -11.37
CA MET A 13 10.07 -13.69 -10.49
C MET A 13 10.14 -12.17 -10.59
N ARG A 14 8.98 -11.51 -10.67
CA ARG A 14 8.94 -10.05 -10.70
C ARG A 14 9.21 -9.43 -9.34
N VAL A 15 9.93 -8.31 -9.31
CA VAL A 15 10.21 -7.53 -8.10
C VAL A 15 10.14 -6.03 -8.38
N ALA A 16 9.57 -5.28 -7.44
CA ALA A 16 9.57 -3.82 -7.46
C ALA A 16 10.29 -3.30 -6.21
N ALA A 17 10.93 -2.14 -6.32
CA ALA A 17 11.68 -1.54 -5.21
C ALA A 17 11.29 -0.08 -5.01
N ALA A 18 11.17 0.31 -3.74
CA ALA A 18 10.84 1.68 -3.35
C ALA A 18 12.07 2.59 -3.42
N ILE A 19 11.85 3.79 -3.94
CA ILE A 19 12.76 4.93 -3.90
C ILE A 19 12.03 6.14 -3.28
N GLY A 20 12.79 7.08 -2.74
CA GLY A 20 12.27 8.37 -2.31
C GLY A 20 12.51 9.45 -3.36
N VAL A 21 12.50 10.70 -2.91
CA VAL A 21 12.86 11.89 -3.71
C VAL A 21 14.01 12.70 -3.08
N LYS A 22 14.67 12.14 -2.06
CA LYS A 22 15.89 12.71 -1.46
C LYS A 22 17.04 12.70 -2.48
N PRO A 23 18.07 13.56 -2.35
CA PRO A 23 19.09 13.78 -3.39
C PRO A 23 19.76 12.52 -3.98
N ASP A 24 19.83 11.41 -3.24
CA ASP A 24 20.43 10.13 -3.67
C ASP A 24 19.49 9.24 -4.52
N TYR A 25 18.24 9.66 -4.79
CA TYR A 25 17.25 8.79 -5.43
C TYR A 25 17.66 8.33 -6.84
N LEU A 26 18.40 9.14 -7.61
CA LEU A 26 18.85 8.77 -8.96
C LEU A 26 19.92 7.68 -8.93
N GLU A 27 20.87 7.76 -7.99
CA GLU A 27 21.90 6.74 -7.83
C GLU A 27 21.28 5.42 -7.37
N ARG A 28 20.34 5.48 -6.41
CA ARG A 28 19.57 4.31 -5.99
C ARG A 28 18.76 3.73 -7.15
N ALA A 29 18.06 4.55 -7.93
CA ALA A 29 17.29 4.11 -9.09
C ALA A 29 18.18 3.41 -10.13
N LYS A 30 19.33 4.00 -10.45
CA LYS A 30 20.31 3.41 -11.37
C LYS A 30 20.79 2.05 -10.90
N ALA A 31 21.20 1.93 -9.63
CA ALA A 31 21.67 0.65 -9.07
C ALA A 31 20.58 -0.43 -9.07
N LEU A 32 19.31 -0.06 -8.79
CA LEU A 32 18.18 -0.99 -8.85
C LEU A 32 17.86 -1.46 -10.28
N LEU A 33 17.96 -0.56 -11.26
CA LEU A 33 17.77 -0.90 -12.67
C LEU A 33 18.91 -1.79 -13.20
N GLU A 34 20.14 -1.53 -12.80
CA GLU A 34 21.30 -2.41 -13.08
C GLU A 34 21.12 -3.80 -12.47
N ALA A 35 20.43 -3.90 -11.33
CA ALA A 35 20.01 -5.15 -10.70
C ALA A 35 18.74 -5.76 -11.33
N GLU A 36 18.25 -5.21 -12.43
CA GLU A 36 17.08 -5.68 -13.20
C GLU A 36 15.74 -5.69 -12.41
N VAL A 37 15.50 -4.67 -11.57
CA VAL A 37 14.16 -4.46 -10.97
C VAL A 37 13.09 -4.25 -12.04
N ASP A 38 11.90 -4.83 -11.88
CA ASP A 38 10.80 -4.69 -12.85
C ASP A 38 10.11 -3.32 -12.78
N ALA A 39 10.10 -2.69 -11.60
CA ALA A 39 9.47 -1.40 -11.39
C ALA A 39 10.11 -0.62 -10.23
N LEU A 40 10.21 0.70 -10.39
CA LEU A 40 10.57 1.63 -9.33
C LEU A 40 9.31 2.25 -8.73
N VAL A 41 9.24 2.32 -7.40
CA VAL A 41 8.11 2.90 -6.68
C VAL A 41 8.57 4.17 -5.96
N ILE A 42 8.19 5.35 -6.45
CA ILE A 42 8.34 6.58 -5.66
C ILE A 42 7.31 6.54 -4.55
N ASP A 43 7.79 6.28 -3.33
CA ASP A 43 6.96 6.12 -2.14
C ASP A 43 7.23 7.26 -1.15
N VAL A 44 6.35 8.25 -1.16
CA VAL A 44 6.39 9.39 -0.25
C VAL A 44 5.02 9.62 0.39
N ALA A 45 5.01 10.25 1.57
CA ALA A 45 3.76 10.55 2.27
C ALA A 45 2.83 11.44 1.44
N HIS A 46 3.37 12.41 0.69
CA HIS A 46 2.61 13.29 -0.19
C HIS A 46 3.19 13.29 -1.61
N GLY A 47 2.57 12.53 -2.51
CA GLY A 47 3.01 12.36 -3.89
C GLY A 47 2.73 13.58 -4.78
N HIS A 48 1.73 14.40 -4.45
CA HIS A 48 1.34 15.57 -5.25
C HIS A 48 2.19 16.82 -4.92
N MET A 49 3.49 16.61 -4.71
CA MET A 49 4.46 17.68 -4.48
C MET A 49 5.34 17.88 -5.72
N GLU A 50 5.76 19.13 -5.97
CA GLU A 50 6.59 19.48 -7.14
C GLU A 50 7.87 18.64 -7.24
N MET A 51 8.45 18.26 -6.09
CA MET A 51 9.66 17.43 -6.04
C MET A 51 9.43 16.03 -6.63
N VAL A 52 8.25 15.43 -6.42
CA VAL A 52 7.89 14.11 -6.97
C VAL A 52 7.66 14.20 -8.46
N LEU A 53 6.93 15.22 -8.93
CA LEU A 53 6.74 15.47 -10.36
C LEU A 53 8.07 15.72 -11.08
N SER A 54 8.95 16.50 -10.46
CA SER A 54 10.31 16.74 -10.94
C SER A 54 11.14 15.45 -10.97
N ALA A 55 11.03 14.59 -9.95
CA ALA A 55 11.70 13.30 -9.90
C ALA A 55 11.20 12.36 -11.01
N LEU A 56 9.90 12.24 -11.21
CA LEU A 56 9.32 11.43 -12.30
C LEU A 56 9.81 11.89 -13.67
N LYS A 57 9.74 13.20 -13.96
CA LYS A 57 10.26 13.79 -15.20
C LYS A 57 11.75 13.53 -15.38
N ARG A 58 12.52 13.53 -14.29
CA ARG A 58 13.96 13.24 -14.34
C ARG A 58 14.22 11.75 -14.61
N LEU A 59 13.50 10.84 -13.93
CA LEU A 59 13.62 9.40 -14.17
C LEU A 59 13.29 9.03 -15.62
N ARG A 60 12.20 9.58 -16.17
CA ARG A 60 11.86 9.41 -17.60
C ARG A 60 12.97 9.91 -18.53
N ARG A 61 13.53 11.08 -18.25
CA ARG A 61 14.65 11.63 -19.06
C ARG A 61 15.92 10.81 -18.99
N GLU A 62 16.28 10.28 -17.82
CA GLU A 62 17.54 9.56 -17.61
C GLU A 62 17.47 8.09 -18.01
N PHE A 63 16.32 7.44 -17.82
CA PHE A 63 16.18 5.99 -17.98
C PHE A 63 15.17 5.56 -19.05
N GLY A 64 14.44 6.51 -19.64
CA GLY A 64 13.49 6.26 -20.73
C GLY A 64 12.12 5.74 -20.29
N ASP A 65 11.29 5.46 -21.28
CA ASP A 65 9.88 5.07 -21.08
C ASP A 65 9.71 3.57 -20.79
N ASP A 66 10.72 2.74 -21.06
CA ASP A 66 10.67 1.30 -20.80
C ASP A 66 10.69 0.96 -19.30
N VAL A 67 11.17 1.89 -18.46
CA VAL A 67 11.17 1.72 -17.00
C VAL A 67 9.76 1.89 -16.46
N GLN A 68 9.26 0.88 -15.74
CA GLN A 68 7.97 0.98 -15.06
C GLN A 68 8.10 1.82 -13.78
N LEU A 69 7.33 2.90 -13.72
CA LEU A 69 7.31 3.84 -12.60
C LEU A 69 5.95 3.79 -11.89
N VAL A 70 5.97 3.51 -10.60
CA VAL A 70 4.82 3.66 -9.71
C VAL A 70 5.04 4.91 -8.86
N ALA A 71 4.02 5.76 -8.70
CA ALA A 71 4.14 6.97 -7.90
C ALA A 71 2.98 7.14 -6.91
N GLY A 72 3.30 7.62 -5.71
CA GLY A 72 2.31 8.03 -4.73
C GLY A 72 2.92 8.58 -3.44
N ASN A 73 2.11 8.89 -2.43
CA ASN A 73 0.66 8.70 -2.40
C ASN A 73 -0.14 9.95 -2.76
N VAL A 74 -1.29 9.73 -3.39
CA VAL A 74 -2.30 10.77 -3.63
C VAL A 74 -3.65 10.31 -3.09
N ALA A 75 -4.59 11.24 -2.95
CA ALA A 75 -5.95 10.93 -2.50
C ALA A 75 -7.02 11.76 -3.22
N THR A 76 -6.63 12.49 -4.27
CA THR A 76 -7.49 13.41 -5.03
C THR A 76 -7.34 13.17 -6.54
N PRO A 77 -8.38 13.46 -7.33
CA PRO A 77 -8.35 13.34 -8.80
C PRO A 77 -7.19 14.11 -9.43
N GLU A 78 -6.93 15.34 -8.96
CA GLU A 78 -5.90 16.23 -9.51
C GLU A 78 -4.49 15.67 -9.27
N GLY A 79 -4.25 15.18 -8.05
CA GLY A 79 -2.97 14.54 -7.72
C GLY A 79 -2.77 13.25 -8.49
N PHE A 80 -3.84 12.49 -8.74
CA PHE A 80 -3.77 11.31 -9.59
C PHE A 80 -3.39 11.69 -11.03
N GLU A 81 -4.09 12.67 -11.61
CA GLU A 81 -3.86 13.11 -12.98
C GLU A 81 -2.44 13.62 -13.21
N ASP A 82 -1.92 14.45 -12.30
CA ASP A 82 -0.57 15.00 -12.41
C ASP A 82 0.51 13.91 -12.32
N LEU A 83 0.33 12.89 -11.47
CA LEU A 83 1.24 11.75 -11.41
C LEU A 83 1.10 10.83 -12.63
N ALA A 84 -0.13 10.59 -13.10
CA ALA A 84 -0.41 9.73 -14.23
C ALA A 84 0.20 10.24 -15.55
N ALA A 85 0.50 11.53 -15.65
CA ALA A 85 1.22 12.09 -16.80
C ALA A 85 2.66 11.54 -16.96
N TYR A 86 3.24 10.95 -15.90
CA TYR A 86 4.62 10.44 -15.92
C TYR A 86 4.79 9.05 -15.30
N ALA A 87 3.81 8.53 -14.55
CA ALA A 87 3.85 7.21 -13.91
C ALA A 87 2.99 6.17 -14.65
N ASP A 88 3.41 4.90 -14.61
CA ASP A 88 2.69 3.75 -15.18
C ASP A 88 1.67 3.15 -14.20
N ALA A 89 1.74 3.51 -12.92
CA ALA A 89 0.69 3.25 -11.94
C ALA A 89 0.71 4.32 -10.85
N VAL A 90 -0.45 4.62 -10.27
CA VAL A 90 -0.58 5.60 -9.19
C VAL A 90 -1.09 4.93 -7.92
N LYS A 91 -0.40 5.19 -6.81
CA LYS A 91 -0.73 4.69 -5.49
C LYS A 91 -1.62 5.69 -4.74
N VAL A 92 -2.81 5.22 -4.35
CA VAL A 92 -3.87 6.04 -3.75
C VAL A 92 -4.06 5.65 -2.28
N GLY A 93 -3.89 6.62 -1.39
CA GLY A 93 -4.20 6.49 0.03
C GLY A 93 -3.39 7.43 0.92
N ILE A 94 -4.06 8.39 1.56
CA ILE A 94 -3.47 9.29 2.57
C ILE A 94 -4.16 9.09 3.92
N GLY A 95 -3.38 8.58 4.88
CA GLY A 95 -3.85 8.27 6.23
C GLY A 95 -4.68 6.99 6.45
N PRO A 96 -4.86 6.02 5.52
CA PRO A 96 -5.68 4.83 5.79
C PRO A 96 -4.89 3.67 6.43
N GLY A 97 -3.56 3.79 6.53
CA GLY A 97 -2.69 2.72 7.02
C GLY A 97 -2.96 2.36 8.49
N ALA A 98 -2.87 1.08 8.83
CA ALA A 98 -3.18 0.58 10.17
C ALA A 98 -2.31 1.18 11.30
N VAL A 99 -1.11 1.63 10.95
CA VAL A 99 -0.13 2.24 11.87
C VAL A 99 0.18 3.70 11.47
N CYS A 100 -0.67 4.30 10.64
CA CYS A 100 -0.51 5.67 10.17
C CYS A 100 -1.30 6.63 11.07
N THR A 101 -0.66 7.72 11.49
CA THR A 101 -1.28 8.76 12.32
C THR A 101 -1.36 10.11 11.60
N THR A 102 -1.02 10.19 10.31
CA THR A 102 -1.06 11.42 9.48
C THR A 102 -2.36 12.22 9.63
N ARG A 103 -3.53 11.56 9.66
CA ARG A 103 -4.81 12.28 9.85
C ARG A 103 -4.96 12.93 11.22
N VAL A 104 -4.37 12.33 12.25
CA VAL A 104 -4.44 12.81 13.63
C VAL A 104 -3.37 13.88 13.87
N VAL A 105 -2.15 13.64 13.39
CA VAL A 105 -0.98 14.49 13.63
C VAL A 105 -0.99 15.70 12.70
N ALA A 106 -1.14 15.49 11.39
CA ALA A 106 -1.08 16.55 10.39
C ALA A 106 -2.47 17.07 9.97
N GLY A 107 -3.55 16.44 10.41
CA GLY A 107 -4.92 16.86 10.08
C GLY A 107 -5.35 16.61 8.63
N VAL A 108 -4.54 15.87 7.86
CA VAL A 108 -4.75 15.66 6.42
C VAL A 108 -5.02 14.20 6.06
N GLY A 109 -5.93 13.98 5.13
CA GLY A 109 -6.23 12.68 4.54
C GLY A 109 -7.68 12.55 4.08
N VAL A 110 -7.95 11.50 3.29
CA VAL A 110 -9.27 11.24 2.70
C VAL A 110 -9.68 9.80 2.98
N PRO A 111 -10.90 9.52 3.50
CA PRO A 111 -11.39 8.15 3.68
C PRO A 111 -11.11 7.26 2.45
N GLN A 112 -10.54 6.07 2.67
CA GLN A 112 -9.89 5.32 1.58
C GLN A 112 -10.84 4.97 0.43
N LEU A 113 -12.06 4.54 0.76
CA LEU A 113 -13.06 4.22 -0.26
C LEU A 113 -13.42 5.46 -1.09
N THR A 114 -13.56 6.63 -0.45
CA THR A 114 -13.79 7.91 -1.13
C THR A 114 -12.60 8.31 -2.00
N ALA A 115 -11.37 8.17 -1.51
CA ALA A 115 -10.17 8.48 -2.29
C ALA A 115 -10.09 7.63 -3.56
N ILE A 116 -10.37 6.33 -3.45
CA ILE A 116 -10.42 5.40 -4.59
C ILE A 116 -11.53 5.81 -5.56
N MET A 117 -12.76 6.01 -5.07
CA MET A 117 -13.91 6.37 -5.92
C MET A 117 -13.68 7.69 -6.66
N ASN A 118 -13.13 8.70 -5.98
CA ASN A 118 -12.83 9.99 -6.59
C ASN A 118 -11.77 9.87 -7.71
N CYS A 119 -10.74 9.05 -7.50
CA CYS A 119 -9.68 8.86 -8.49
C CYS A 119 -10.04 7.86 -9.61
N ALA A 120 -11.15 7.13 -9.48
CA ALA A 120 -11.50 6.02 -10.38
C ALA A 120 -11.74 6.50 -11.82
N GLU A 121 -12.49 7.60 -11.98
CA GLU A 121 -12.78 8.20 -13.29
C GLU A 121 -11.49 8.70 -13.99
N VAL A 122 -10.58 9.31 -13.24
CA VAL A 122 -9.28 9.76 -13.78
C VAL A 122 -8.41 8.56 -14.17
N SER A 123 -8.37 7.50 -13.37
CA SER A 123 -7.66 6.26 -13.69
C SER A 123 -8.18 5.64 -14.98
N GLU A 124 -9.49 5.63 -15.19
CA GLU A 124 -10.10 5.11 -16.42
C GLU A 124 -9.80 6.01 -17.64
N ARG A 125 -9.98 7.32 -17.51
CA ARG A 125 -9.72 8.29 -18.59
C ARG A 125 -8.26 8.32 -19.04
N THR A 126 -7.32 8.22 -18.10
CA THR A 126 -5.87 8.23 -18.40
C THR A 126 -5.36 6.85 -18.82
N GLY A 127 -6.09 5.77 -18.52
CA GLY A 127 -5.64 4.39 -18.71
C GLY A 127 -4.58 3.93 -17.71
N VAL A 128 -4.16 4.78 -16.76
CA VAL A 128 -3.15 4.46 -15.77
C VAL A 128 -3.78 3.70 -14.59
N PRO A 129 -3.32 2.48 -14.25
CA PRO A 129 -3.90 1.69 -13.17
C PRO A 129 -3.67 2.30 -11.78
N MET A 130 -4.69 2.17 -10.94
CA MET A 130 -4.66 2.57 -9.54
C MET A 130 -4.28 1.41 -8.61
N ILE A 131 -3.41 1.69 -7.64
CA ILE A 131 -3.10 0.81 -6.50
C ILE A 131 -3.75 1.41 -5.25
N ALA A 132 -4.73 0.73 -4.66
CA ALA A 132 -5.30 1.14 -3.38
C ALA A 132 -4.38 0.73 -2.22
N ASP A 133 -3.75 1.71 -1.55
CA ASP A 133 -2.74 1.49 -0.52
C ASP A 133 -3.24 1.84 0.88
N GLY A 134 -3.26 0.83 1.75
CA GLY A 134 -3.68 0.93 3.14
C GLY A 134 -5.18 0.73 3.38
N GLY A 135 -5.54 0.52 4.65
CA GLY A 135 -6.93 0.31 5.07
C GLY A 135 -7.52 -1.08 4.80
N ILE A 136 -6.78 -1.99 4.15
CA ILE A 136 -7.24 -3.36 3.87
C ILE A 136 -7.06 -4.23 5.11
N ARG A 137 -8.16 -4.55 5.81
CA ARG A 137 -8.15 -5.35 7.05
C ARG A 137 -8.71 -6.76 6.85
N SER A 138 -9.37 -7.00 5.73
CA SER A 138 -10.01 -8.27 5.40
C SER A 138 -10.18 -8.41 3.88
N SER A 139 -10.59 -9.60 3.44
CA SER A 139 -10.99 -9.83 2.05
C SER A 139 -12.16 -8.94 1.60
N ALA A 140 -13.07 -8.55 2.51
CA ALA A 140 -14.18 -7.67 2.20
C ALA A 140 -13.70 -6.25 1.84
N ASP A 141 -12.69 -5.72 2.53
CA ASP A 141 -12.09 -4.43 2.19
C ASP A 141 -11.38 -4.50 0.83
N LEU A 142 -10.71 -5.63 0.53
CA LEU A 142 -10.08 -5.89 -0.77
C LEU A 142 -11.12 -5.92 -1.91
N VAL A 143 -12.25 -6.60 -1.72
CA VAL A 143 -13.35 -6.61 -2.70
C VAL A 143 -13.87 -5.20 -2.93
N LYS A 144 -14.13 -4.44 -1.86
CA LYS A 144 -14.65 -3.07 -1.95
C LYS A 144 -13.68 -2.14 -2.68
N ALA A 145 -12.37 -2.23 -2.38
CA ALA A 145 -11.36 -1.42 -3.04
C ALA A 145 -11.30 -1.69 -4.55
N LEU A 146 -11.28 -2.97 -4.95
CA LEU A 146 -11.28 -3.36 -6.36
C LEU A 146 -12.57 -2.95 -7.06
N ALA A 147 -13.73 -3.20 -6.44
CA ALA A 147 -15.04 -2.79 -6.95
C ALA A 147 -15.19 -1.27 -7.08
N ALA A 148 -14.55 -0.49 -6.21
CA ALA A 148 -14.65 0.97 -6.20
C ALA A 148 -13.78 1.67 -7.26
N GLY A 149 -12.88 0.96 -7.94
CA GLY A 149 -12.00 1.59 -8.94
C GLY A 149 -10.52 1.34 -8.76
N ALA A 150 -10.07 0.44 -7.88
CA ALA A 150 -8.67 0.05 -7.82
C ALA A 150 -8.37 -1.12 -8.79
N SER A 151 -7.21 -1.10 -9.44
CA SER A 151 -6.73 -2.21 -10.27
C SER A 151 -6.04 -3.28 -9.42
N THR A 152 -5.35 -2.85 -8.36
CA THR A 152 -4.73 -3.73 -7.36
C THR A 152 -4.81 -3.09 -5.97
N VAL A 153 -4.44 -3.84 -4.94
CA VAL A 153 -4.35 -3.34 -3.55
C VAL A 153 -2.94 -3.57 -3.01
N MET A 154 -2.44 -2.64 -2.21
CA MET A 154 -1.20 -2.78 -1.44
C MET A 154 -1.54 -3.07 0.03
N ILE A 155 -0.96 -4.15 0.57
CA ILE A 155 -1.34 -4.71 1.88
C ILE A 155 -0.11 -4.77 2.79
N GLY A 156 -0.17 -4.05 3.91
CA GLY A 156 0.84 -4.13 4.99
C GLY A 156 0.40 -5.07 6.11
N MET A 157 -0.53 -4.62 6.95
CA MET A 157 -0.91 -5.27 8.22
C MET A 157 -1.21 -6.77 8.13
N LEU A 158 -1.94 -7.22 7.11
CA LEU A 158 -2.30 -8.63 6.97
C LEU A 158 -1.10 -9.53 6.62
N LEU A 159 -0.05 -8.97 6.03
CA LEU A 159 1.17 -9.69 5.68
C LEU A 159 2.28 -9.51 6.73
N ALA A 160 2.19 -8.49 7.58
CA ALA A 160 3.22 -8.18 8.57
C ALA A 160 3.44 -9.29 9.62
N GLY A 161 2.42 -10.10 9.89
CA GLY A 161 2.48 -11.20 10.87
C GLY A 161 2.93 -12.55 10.32
N THR A 162 3.31 -12.65 9.04
CA THR A 162 3.61 -13.95 8.41
C THR A 162 5.04 -14.42 8.67
N ASP A 163 5.33 -15.68 8.34
CA ASP A 163 6.67 -16.26 8.44
C ASP A 163 7.70 -15.49 7.59
N GLU A 164 7.30 -15.08 6.39
CA GLU A 164 8.15 -14.43 5.38
C GLU A 164 8.38 -12.93 5.66
N SER A 165 7.59 -12.32 6.54
CA SER A 165 7.82 -10.93 6.93
C SER A 165 9.11 -10.80 7.76
N PRO A 166 9.82 -9.66 7.71
CA PRO A 166 11.04 -9.50 8.50
C PRO A 166 10.77 -9.44 10.02
N GLY A 167 11.79 -9.74 10.82
CA GLY A 167 11.74 -9.67 12.27
C GLY A 167 11.36 -10.98 12.97
N ALA A 168 11.59 -11.05 14.28
CA ALA A 168 11.36 -12.24 15.08
C ALA A 168 9.89 -12.38 15.53
N VAL A 169 9.44 -13.63 15.68
CA VAL A 169 8.19 -13.95 16.38
C VAL A 169 8.43 -13.84 17.87
N VAL A 170 7.59 -13.05 18.55
CA VAL A 170 7.60 -12.87 20.00
C VAL A 170 6.33 -13.47 20.60
N VAL A 171 6.39 -13.88 21.87
CA VAL A 171 5.21 -14.34 22.61
C VAL A 171 4.78 -13.25 23.59
N ARG A 172 3.55 -12.77 23.43
CA ARG A 172 2.94 -11.76 24.30
C ARG A 172 1.59 -12.26 24.78
N ASN A 173 1.38 -12.25 26.09
CA ASN A 173 0.12 -12.70 26.71
C ASN A 173 -0.33 -14.09 26.21
N GLY A 174 0.63 -15.02 26.05
CA GLY A 174 0.37 -16.37 25.55
C GLY A 174 0.08 -16.47 24.04
N LYS A 175 0.12 -15.37 23.28
CA LYS A 175 -0.08 -15.36 21.83
C LYS A 175 1.21 -15.01 21.09
N LYS A 176 1.41 -15.63 19.93
CA LYS A 176 2.50 -15.28 19.01
C LYS A 176 2.18 -13.99 18.27
N SER A 177 3.15 -13.10 18.17
CA SER A 177 3.04 -11.80 17.49
C SER A 177 4.34 -11.43 16.79
N LYS A 178 4.28 -10.46 15.87
CA LYS A 178 5.46 -9.80 15.27
C LYS A 178 5.36 -8.29 15.43
N VAL A 179 6.50 -7.59 15.36
CA VAL A 179 6.55 -6.12 15.40
C VAL A 179 6.26 -5.57 14.01
N TYR A 180 5.31 -4.65 13.91
CA TYR A 180 4.95 -3.92 12.71
C TYR A 180 5.08 -2.41 12.95
N ARG A 181 5.76 -1.70 12.05
CA ARG A 181 6.08 -0.28 12.22
C ARG A 181 5.66 0.51 10.99
N GLY A 182 5.07 1.68 11.18
CA GLY A 182 4.85 2.65 10.10
C GLY A 182 6.18 3.22 9.63
N MET A 183 6.34 3.49 8.33
CA MET A 183 7.62 4.02 7.83
C MET A 183 7.92 5.44 8.29
N ALA A 184 6.90 6.17 8.72
CA ALA A 184 7.00 7.48 9.36
C ALA A 184 6.98 7.41 10.90
N SER A 185 7.20 6.23 11.50
CA SER A 185 7.33 6.09 12.95
C SER A 185 8.74 6.44 13.43
N PHE A 186 8.85 6.81 14.71
CA PHE A 186 10.09 7.23 15.33
C PHE A 186 11.23 6.22 15.11
N TYR A 187 11.01 4.94 15.46
CA TYR A 187 12.08 3.94 15.33
C TYR A 187 12.35 3.55 13.87
N ALA A 188 11.40 3.75 12.97
CA ALA A 188 11.61 3.55 11.54
C ALA A 188 12.48 4.65 10.92
N MET A 189 12.25 5.91 11.31
CA MET A 189 13.06 7.06 10.92
C MET A 189 14.48 6.93 11.50
N LEU A 190 14.59 6.68 12.80
CA LEU A 190 15.86 6.48 13.49
C LEU A 190 16.69 5.34 12.86
N GLY A 191 16.03 4.20 12.60
CA GLY A 191 16.69 3.05 11.98
C GLY A 191 17.06 3.27 10.51
N ARG A 192 16.41 4.22 9.81
CA ARG A 192 16.81 4.63 8.46
C ARG A 192 18.07 5.50 8.53
N GLU A 193 18.05 6.49 9.41
CA GLU A 193 19.17 7.42 9.58
C GLU A 193 20.44 6.73 10.06
N ALA A 194 20.35 5.85 11.06
CA ALA A 194 21.50 5.06 11.51
C ALA A 194 22.15 4.24 10.38
N ARG A 195 21.35 3.76 9.41
CA ARG A 195 21.85 3.04 8.23
C ARG A 195 22.46 3.95 7.17
N GLU A 196 21.97 5.19 7.06
CA GLU A 196 22.44 6.18 6.09
C GLU A 196 23.69 6.92 6.57
N LYS A 197 23.76 7.31 7.84
CA LYS A 197 24.81 8.17 8.43
C LYS A 197 25.81 7.45 9.33
N GLY A 198 25.50 6.24 9.82
CA GLY A 198 26.39 5.46 10.71
C GLY A 198 26.38 5.89 12.19
N ASP A 199 26.22 7.19 12.47
CA ASP A 199 26.01 7.75 13.82
C ASP A 199 24.70 8.55 13.89
N LEU A 200 24.11 8.63 15.09
CA LEU A 200 22.86 9.35 15.36
C LEU A 200 23.16 10.70 16.03
N ASP A 201 22.71 11.80 15.43
CA ASP A 201 22.76 13.12 16.06
C ASP A 201 21.62 13.27 17.08
N LEU A 202 21.95 13.56 18.34
CA LEU A 202 20.98 13.63 19.44
C LEU A 202 19.92 14.72 19.24
N ASP A 203 20.26 15.81 18.53
CA ASP A 203 19.31 16.89 18.24
C ASP A 203 18.30 16.46 17.16
N GLU A 204 18.76 15.74 16.12
CA GLU A 204 17.87 15.17 15.09
C GLU A 204 16.94 14.08 15.67
N VAL A 205 17.42 13.30 16.66
CA VAL A 205 16.59 12.31 17.38
C VAL A 205 15.39 12.95 18.06
N ALA A 206 15.57 14.11 18.69
CA ALA A 206 14.45 14.80 19.36
C ALA A 206 13.38 15.23 18.35
N ASP A 207 13.78 15.76 17.20
CA ASP A 207 12.86 16.23 16.16
C ASP A 207 12.02 15.10 15.56
N TYR A 208 12.59 13.91 15.34
CA TYR A 208 11.82 12.77 14.85
C TYR A 208 10.69 12.35 15.79
N SER A 209 10.86 12.54 17.11
CA SER A 209 9.80 12.23 18.07
C SER A 209 8.60 13.17 17.91
N PHE A 210 8.81 14.42 17.54
CA PHE A 210 7.73 15.40 17.35
C PHE A 210 7.05 15.29 15.98
N MET A 211 7.76 14.76 14.97
CA MET A 211 7.29 14.66 13.59
C MET A 211 6.72 13.29 13.21
N ALA A 212 6.72 12.31 14.10
CA ALA A 212 6.31 10.94 13.78
C ALA A 212 4.82 10.84 13.40
N GLU A 213 4.56 10.44 12.15
CA GLU A 213 3.22 10.18 11.60
C GLU A 213 2.90 8.68 11.50
N GLY A 214 3.62 7.86 12.26
CA GLY A 214 3.32 6.44 12.39
C GLY A 214 3.66 5.91 13.78
N ILE A 215 3.10 4.75 14.08
CA ILE A 215 3.35 4.03 15.34
C ILE A 215 4.02 2.68 15.10
N GLU A 216 4.58 2.13 16.17
CA GLU A 216 4.95 0.74 16.29
C GLU A 216 3.86 -0.03 17.02
N ALA A 217 3.50 -1.19 16.47
CA ALA A 217 2.47 -2.05 17.01
C ALA A 217 2.91 -3.51 16.95
N TYR A 218 2.32 -4.33 17.83
CA TYR A 218 2.36 -5.78 17.67
C TYR A 218 1.19 -6.20 16.79
N VAL A 219 1.46 -7.07 15.82
CA VAL A 219 0.44 -7.75 15.03
C VAL A 219 0.45 -9.23 15.36
N ASP A 220 -0.73 -9.86 15.33
CA ASP A 220 -0.84 -11.30 15.55
C ASP A 220 -0.04 -12.08 14.49
N TYR A 221 0.57 -13.18 14.91
CA TYR A 221 1.20 -14.13 14.02
C TYR A 221 0.17 -14.81 13.12
N ARG A 222 0.45 -14.90 11.82
CA ARG A 222 -0.51 -15.33 10.78
C ARG A 222 -0.09 -16.58 10.00
N GLY A 223 0.99 -17.26 10.37
CA GLY A 223 1.51 -18.40 9.61
C GLY A 223 2.15 -17.96 8.29
N SER A 224 2.08 -18.80 7.25
CA SER A 224 2.69 -18.48 5.95
C SER A 224 1.87 -17.48 5.15
N VAL A 225 2.56 -16.61 4.40
CA VAL A 225 1.97 -15.68 3.44
C VAL A 225 1.10 -16.40 2.41
N ALA A 226 1.45 -17.64 2.03
CA ALA A 226 0.69 -18.42 1.06
C ALA A 226 -0.74 -18.69 1.55
N GLU A 227 -0.92 -19.00 2.84
CA GLU A 227 -2.23 -19.26 3.43
C GLU A 227 -3.06 -17.98 3.53
N VAL A 228 -2.43 -16.87 3.96
CA VAL A 228 -3.09 -15.55 4.01
C VAL A 228 -3.57 -15.12 2.62
N LEU A 229 -2.73 -15.26 1.60
CA LEU A 229 -3.09 -14.93 0.22
C LEU A 229 -4.19 -15.84 -0.32
N ALA A 230 -4.15 -17.14 -0.03
CA ALA A 230 -5.20 -18.07 -0.43
C ALA A 230 -6.56 -17.69 0.16
N GLN A 231 -6.60 -17.28 1.43
CA GLN A 231 -7.82 -16.79 2.09
C GLN A 231 -8.33 -15.48 1.46
N LEU A 232 -7.44 -14.53 1.17
CA LEU A 232 -7.81 -13.28 0.51
C LEU A 232 -8.39 -13.51 -0.89
N VAL A 233 -7.76 -14.38 -1.69
CA VAL A 233 -8.24 -14.74 -3.03
C VAL A 233 -9.56 -15.49 -2.97
N ALA A 234 -9.75 -16.39 -2.00
CA ALA A 234 -11.03 -17.08 -1.80
C ALA A 234 -12.16 -16.10 -1.45
N GLY A 235 -11.89 -15.15 -0.54
CA GLY A 235 -12.84 -14.09 -0.21
C GLY A 235 -13.16 -13.16 -1.39
N LEU A 236 -12.15 -12.83 -2.22
CA LEU A 236 -12.37 -12.08 -3.46
C LEU A 236 -13.30 -12.82 -4.42
N ARG A 237 -13.03 -14.11 -4.68
CA ARG A 237 -13.88 -14.94 -5.55
C ARG A 237 -15.31 -15.03 -5.05
N SER A 238 -15.49 -15.16 -3.73
CA SER A 238 -16.82 -15.13 -3.10
C SER A 238 -17.51 -13.78 -3.37
N GLY A 239 -16.85 -12.66 -3.06
CA GLY A 239 -17.40 -11.32 -3.30
C GLY A 239 -17.75 -11.05 -4.77
N MET A 240 -16.89 -11.49 -5.71
CA MET A 240 -17.16 -11.43 -7.14
C MET A 240 -18.41 -12.24 -7.53
N SER A 241 -18.62 -13.42 -6.94
CA SER A 241 -19.79 -14.25 -7.22
C SER A 241 -21.11 -13.60 -6.81
N TYR A 242 -21.16 -12.93 -5.65
CA TYR A 242 -22.34 -12.17 -5.20
C TYR A 242 -22.68 -11.00 -6.13
N LEU A 243 -21.69 -10.41 -6.79
CA LEU A 243 -21.87 -9.33 -7.77
C LEU A 243 -21.98 -9.85 -9.22
N GLY A 244 -22.02 -11.19 -9.39
CA GLY A 244 -22.08 -11.86 -10.68
C GLY A 244 -20.85 -11.67 -11.58
N ALA A 245 -19.74 -11.14 -11.07
CA ALA A 245 -18.57 -10.77 -11.85
C ALA A 245 -17.60 -11.95 -12.05
N ARG A 246 -17.09 -12.10 -13.27
CA ARG A 246 -16.07 -13.13 -13.64
C ARG A 246 -14.66 -12.55 -13.76
N THR A 247 -14.55 -11.23 -13.86
CA THR A 247 -13.28 -10.51 -13.96
C THR A 247 -13.27 -9.29 -13.02
N ILE A 248 -12.10 -8.74 -12.72
CA ILE A 248 -11.98 -7.50 -11.92
C ILE A 248 -12.64 -6.32 -12.63
N ARG A 249 -12.62 -6.31 -13.96
CA ARG A 249 -13.32 -5.32 -14.76
C ARG A 249 -14.84 -5.42 -14.57
N GLU A 250 -15.40 -6.62 -14.73
CA GLU A 250 -16.83 -6.84 -14.48
C GLU A 250 -17.23 -6.51 -13.04
N LEU A 251 -16.33 -6.76 -12.06
CA LEU A 251 -16.57 -6.41 -10.66
C LEU A 251 -16.78 -4.90 -10.51
N ARG A 252 -15.98 -4.08 -11.19
CA ARG A 252 -16.09 -2.61 -11.17
C ARG A 252 -17.35 -2.13 -11.89
N GLU A 253 -17.62 -2.67 -13.08
CA GLU A 253 -18.78 -2.28 -13.90
C GLU A 253 -20.13 -2.63 -13.26
N ARG A 254 -20.18 -3.67 -12.42
CA ARG A 254 -21.43 -4.18 -11.82
C ARG A 254 -21.64 -3.76 -10.36
N ALA A 255 -20.60 -3.29 -9.69
CA ALA A 255 -20.69 -2.96 -8.28
C ALA A 255 -21.63 -1.76 -8.06
N VAL A 256 -22.58 -1.93 -7.13
CA VAL A 256 -23.40 -0.84 -6.62
C VAL A 256 -23.17 -0.75 -5.12
N PHE A 257 -22.83 0.45 -4.65
CA PHE A 257 -22.60 0.71 -3.24
C PHE A 257 -23.82 1.32 -2.58
N VAL A 258 -24.09 0.92 -1.35
CA VAL A 258 -25.09 1.53 -0.48
C VAL A 258 -24.40 2.02 0.78
N ARG A 259 -24.71 3.25 1.19
CA ARG A 259 -24.23 3.79 2.46
C ARG A 259 -24.99 3.15 3.61
N ILE A 260 -24.26 2.61 4.58
CA ILE A 260 -24.82 2.02 5.80
C ILE A 260 -24.56 2.92 7.01
N THR A 261 -25.38 2.76 8.04
CA THR A 261 -25.15 3.35 9.37
C THR A 261 -24.22 2.46 10.19
N GLU A 262 -23.77 2.95 11.35
CA GLU A 262 -23.02 2.14 12.32
C GLU A 262 -23.81 0.90 12.79
N ALA A 263 -25.15 1.03 12.93
CA ALA A 263 -26.01 -0.10 13.26
C ALA A 263 -25.99 -1.16 12.14
N GLY A 264 -26.07 -0.75 10.87
CA GLY A 264 -25.94 -1.66 9.73
C GLY A 264 -24.54 -2.30 9.63
N TYR A 265 -23.48 -1.59 10.04
CA TYR A 265 -22.14 -2.19 10.13
C TYR A 265 -22.08 -3.28 11.20
N ARG A 266 -22.66 -3.04 12.38
CA ARG A 266 -22.72 -4.04 13.47
C ARG A 266 -23.57 -5.25 13.11
N GLU A 267 -24.70 -5.04 12.44
CA GLU A 267 -25.55 -6.12 11.87
C GLU A 267 -24.76 -6.99 10.88
N GLY A 268 -23.85 -6.41 10.09
CA GLY A 268 -23.01 -7.17 9.16
C GLY A 268 -21.95 -8.07 9.81
N LEU A 269 -21.68 -7.94 11.12
CA LEU A 269 -20.77 -8.79 11.87
C LEU A 269 -21.54 -9.94 12.53
N PRO A 270 -20.91 -11.08 12.86
CA PRO A 270 -21.59 -12.08 13.69
C PRO A 270 -22.03 -11.48 15.03
N HIS A 271 -23.34 -11.51 15.31
CA HIS A 271 -23.97 -10.96 16.51
C HIS A 271 -24.98 -11.97 17.11
N ASP A 272 -25.34 -11.78 18.39
CA ASP A 272 -26.31 -12.60 19.15
C ASP A 272 -25.99 -14.11 19.21
N VAL A 273 -24.70 -14.48 19.16
CA VAL A 273 -24.22 -15.86 19.26
C VAL A 273 -22.96 -15.96 20.11
N GLU A 274 -22.77 -17.10 20.78
CA GLU A 274 -21.50 -17.45 21.44
C GLU A 274 -20.54 -18.06 20.41
N ARG A 275 -19.33 -17.52 20.31
CA ARG A 275 -18.32 -18.05 19.40
C ARG A 275 -17.65 -19.26 20.03
N VAL A 276 -17.49 -20.31 19.23
CA VAL A 276 -16.80 -21.55 19.64
C VAL A 276 -15.27 -21.37 19.69
N THR A 277 -14.75 -20.30 19.08
CA THR A 277 -13.32 -19.98 18.97
C THR A 277 -13.06 -18.49 19.11
#